data_AF-A0A4S3KJN9-F1
#
_entry.id   AF-A0A4S3KJN9-F1
#
_cell.length_a   1.000
_cell.length_b   1.000
_cell.length_c   1.000
_cell.angle_alpha   90.00
_cell.angle_beta   90.00
_cell.angle_gamma   90.00
#
_symmetry.space_group_name_H-M   'P 1'
#
loop_
_entity.id
_entity.type
_entity.pdbx_description
1 polymer ?
#
loop_
_entity_poly.entity_id
_entity_poly.type
_entity_poly.pdbx_seq_one_letter_code
_entity_poly.pdbx_strand_id
1 'polypeptide(L)'
;MNDSIASSLLPGLALALWLLAPAAGAQDIYKCPQAGGGVAYTDRPCTDGKGQLLHQADDSEVIDRYLRLGQDDLARKYAHARHLDALYEERVAAYRQAQEDAAQRRYDEALAAQQREDAAHQQAQLDQDAERGQLQAENEALRQQNDQYREALSQPVDDYAPLYWGAPAPPYRDHPRHDGDRGHRWTPPRPPTYQPCTQLAGGRVQC
;
A
#
# COMPACT_ATOMS: atom_id res chain seq x y z
N MET A 1 63.89 -21.59 -25.55
CA MET A 1 64.18 -22.96 -26.00
C MET A 1 62.91 -23.75 -25.70
N ASN A 2 61.97 -23.75 -26.64
CA ASN A 2 61.74 -24.85 -27.60
C ASN A 2 60.94 -25.97 -26.87
N ASP A 3 59.71 -26.35 -27.23
CA ASP A 3 59.10 -26.44 -28.56
C ASP A 3 57.56 -26.32 -28.56
N SER A 4 57.07 -25.75 -29.65
CA SER A 4 55.72 -25.86 -30.20
C SER A 4 55.48 -27.24 -30.86
N ILE A 5 54.25 -27.45 -31.36
CA ILE A 5 53.70 -28.59 -32.15
C ILE A 5 52.89 -29.54 -31.23
N ALA A 6 51.58 -29.80 -31.40
CA ALA A 6 50.77 -29.85 -32.60
C ALA A 6 49.31 -29.41 -32.36
N SER A 7 48.81 -28.58 -33.28
CA SER A 7 47.40 -28.55 -33.69
C SER A 7 46.95 -29.93 -34.17
N SER A 8 45.75 -30.37 -33.78
CA SER A 8 44.88 -31.18 -34.65
C SER A 8 43.59 -31.59 -33.93
N LEU A 9 42.49 -30.98 -34.39
CA LEU A 9 41.15 -31.59 -34.56
C LEU A 9 40.41 -32.06 -33.30
N LEU A 10 39.40 -31.28 -32.91
CA LEU A 10 38.03 -31.74 -32.58
C LEU A 10 37.14 -30.53 -32.16
N PRO A 11 36.64 -29.70 -33.08
CA PRO A 11 35.52 -28.82 -32.79
C PRO A 11 34.24 -29.57 -33.21
N GLY A 12 33.59 -30.28 -32.29
CA GLY A 12 32.42 -31.05 -32.70
C GLY A 12 31.77 -31.85 -31.58
N LEU A 13 31.20 -31.17 -30.59
CA LEU A 13 30.10 -31.71 -29.77
C LEU A 13 29.54 -30.60 -28.88
N ALA A 14 29.02 -29.55 -29.52
CA ALA A 14 28.24 -28.51 -28.85
C ALA A 14 27.01 -28.21 -29.69
N LEU A 15 26.12 -29.20 -29.89
CA LEU A 15 24.81 -29.03 -30.57
C LEU A 15 23.98 -30.31 -30.45
N ALA A 16 23.46 -30.64 -29.27
CA ALA A 16 22.48 -31.73 -29.14
C ALA A 16 21.59 -31.67 -27.88
N LEU A 17 21.32 -30.49 -27.31
CA LEU A 17 20.35 -30.35 -26.22
C LEU A 17 19.52 -29.06 -26.39
N TRP A 18 18.83 -28.95 -27.53
CA TRP A 18 17.81 -27.94 -27.79
C TRP A 18 16.52 -28.54 -28.42
N LEU A 19 16.29 -29.84 -28.23
CA LEU A 19 15.15 -30.55 -28.82
C LEU A 19 14.08 -31.02 -27.82
N LEU A 20 14.12 -30.53 -26.58
CA LEU A 20 13.01 -30.63 -25.63
C LEU A 20 12.52 -29.24 -25.22
N ALA A 21 12.32 -28.35 -26.19
CA ALA A 21 11.32 -27.32 -25.98
C ALA A 21 9.97 -28.05 -26.03
N PRO A 22 9.17 -28.10 -24.93
CA PRO A 22 7.80 -28.55 -25.05
C PRO A 22 7.15 -27.66 -26.11
N ALA A 23 6.71 -28.27 -27.21
CA ALA A 23 5.84 -27.61 -28.16
C ALA A 23 4.58 -27.23 -27.38
N ALA A 24 4.57 -26.00 -26.90
CA ALA A 24 3.54 -25.45 -26.05
C ALA A 24 2.34 -25.07 -26.93
N GLY A 25 1.74 -26.06 -27.61
CA GLY A 25 0.37 -25.95 -28.10
C GLY A 25 -0.53 -25.61 -26.92
N ALA A 26 -1.63 -24.88 -27.14
CA ALA A 26 -2.51 -24.60 -26.02
C ALA A 26 -2.95 -25.89 -25.33
N GLN A 27 -2.98 -25.78 -24.00
CA GLN A 27 -2.80 -26.92 -23.13
C GLN A 27 -4.17 -27.48 -22.79
N ASP A 28 -4.42 -28.68 -23.28
CA ASP A 28 -5.50 -29.50 -22.77
C ASP A 28 -5.20 -29.79 -21.29
N ILE A 29 -6.05 -29.31 -20.38
CA ILE A 29 -5.86 -29.51 -18.93
C ILE A 29 -6.54 -30.82 -18.55
N TYR A 30 -5.75 -31.80 -18.13
CA TYR A 30 -6.22 -33.09 -17.64
C TYR A 30 -6.15 -33.17 -16.13
N LYS A 31 -7.13 -33.83 -15.54
CA LYS A 31 -7.16 -34.24 -14.13
C LYS A 31 -6.75 -35.70 -14.04
N CYS A 32 -5.52 -35.96 -13.59
CA CYS A 32 -4.99 -37.30 -13.44
C CYS A 32 -5.09 -37.77 -11.99
N PRO A 33 -5.77 -38.90 -11.70
CA PRO A 33 -5.70 -39.52 -10.38
C PRO A 33 -4.31 -40.13 -10.17
N GLN A 34 -3.68 -39.86 -9.03
CA GLN A 34 -2.39 -40.43 -8.65
C GLN A 34 -2.56 -41.69 -7.79
N ALA A 35 -1.64 -42.65 -7.93
CA ALA A 35 -1.54 -43.81 -7.06
C ALA A 35 -1.17 -43.35 -5.63
N GLY A 36 -2.19 -43.19 -4.78
CA GLY A 36 -2.06 -42.57 -3.46
C GLY A 36 -3.26 -41.71 -3.05
N GLY A 37 -4.27 -41.55 -3.91
CA GLY A 37 -5.51 -40.82 -3.60
C GLY A 37 -5.45 -39.31 -3.88
N GLY A 38 -4.33 -38.82 -4.44
CA GLY A 38 -4.16 -37.45 -4.90
C GLY A 38 -4.64 -37.23 -6.33
N VAL A 39 -4.75 -35.96 -6.72
CA VAL A 39 -5.04 -35.54 -8.10
C VAL A 39 -3.94 -34.60 -8.57
N ALA A 40 -3.41 -34.85 -9.77
CA ALA A 40 -2.52 -33.93 -10.47
C ALA A 40 -3.22 -33.32 -11.68
N TYR A 41 -2.92 -32.05 -11.94
CA TYR A 41 -3.38 -31.34 -13.13
C TYR A 41 -2.22 -31.27 -14.11
N THR A 42 -2.41 -31.80 -15.32
CA THR A 42 -1.34 -31.91 -16.33
C THR A 42 -1.82 -31.36 -17.66
N ASP A 43 -0.88 -30.91 -18.48
CA ASP A 43 -1.09 -30.43 -19.84
C ASP A 43 -0.99 -31.55 -20.90
N ARG A 44 -0.93 -32.80 -20.43
CA ARG A 44 -0.81 -34.02 -21.24
C ARG A 44 -1.80 -35.06 -20.76
N PRO A 45 -2.31 -35.90 -21.68
CA PRO A 45 -3.17 -37.01 -21.31
C PRO A 45 -2.48 -37.90 -20.28
N CYS A 46 -3.24 -38.34 -19.27
CA CYS A 46 -2.70 -39.18 -18.20
C CYS A 46 -2.17 -40.49 -18.78
N THR A 47 -1.02 -40.94 -18.29
CA THR A 47 -0.34 -42.18 -18.73
C THR A 47 -1.24 -43.41 -18.66
N ASP A 48 -2.19 -43.39 -17.74
CA ASP A 48 -3.04 -44.53 -17.41
C ASP A 48 -4.38 -44.48 -18.20
N GLY A 49 -4.59 -43.44 -19.01
CA GLY A 49 -5.83 -43.19 -19.75
C GLY A 49 -7.05 -42.82 -18.88
N LYS A 50 -6.94 -42.90 -17.54
CA LYS A 50 -8.02 -42.60 -16.59
C LYS A 50 -8.19 -41.11 -16.27
N GLY A 51 -7.65 -40.24 -17.13
CA GLY A 51 -7.70 -38.80 -16.96
C GLY A 51 -9.05 -38.21 -17.32
N GLN A 52 -9.52 -37.24 -16.55
CA GLN A 52 -10.64 -36.41 -16.96
C GLN A 52 -10.11 -35.16 -17.66
N LEU A 53 -10.49 -34.94 -18.92
CA LEU A 53 -10.22 -33.68 -19.63
C LEU A 53 -11.08 -32.58 -19.01
N LEU A 54 -10.43 -31.54 -18.49
CA LEU A 54 -11.08 -30.39 -17.86
C LEU A 54 -11.21 -29.22 -18.83
N HIS A 55 -10.18 -28.99 -19.64
CA HIS A 55 -10.16 -27.94 -20.63
C HIS A 55 -9.55 -28.50 -21.90
N GLN A 56 -10.21 -28.28 -23.03
CA GLN A 56 -9.62 -28.53 -24.34
C GLN A 56 -9.38 -27.17 -24.97
N ALA A 57 -8.14 -26.89 -25.34
CA ALA A 57 -7.86 -25.60 -25.95
C ALA A 57 -8.37 -25.58 -27.39
N ASP A 58 -9.07 -24.50 -27.76
CA ASP A 58 -9.49 -24.30 -29.13
C ASP A 58 -8.35 -23.73 -29.98
N ASP A 59 -8.46 -23.84 -31.31
CA ASP A 59 -7.40 -23.36 -32.20
C ASP A 59 -7.15 -21.84 -32.05
N SER A 60 -8.18 -21.09 -31.66
CA SER A 60 -8.07 -19.65 -31.41
C SER A 60 -7.20 -19.36 -30.18
N GLU A 61 -7.37 -20.10 -29.08
CA GLU A 61 -6.57 -19.98 -27.87
C GLU A 61 -5.11 -20.40 -28.11
N VAL A 62 -4.88 -21.42 -28.94
CA VAL A 62 -3.53 -21.81 -29.37
C VAL A 62 -2.83 -20.67 -30.11
N ILE A 63 -3.50 -20.10 -31.12
CA ILE A 63 -2.95 -19.01 -31.91
C ILE A 63 -2.69 -17.80 -31.01
N ASP A 64 -3.65 -17.39 -30.19
CA ASP A 64 -3.52 -16.26 -29.27
C ASP A 64 -2.39 -16.42 -28.26
N ARG A 65 -2.19 -17.64 -27.76
CA ARG A 65 -1.09 -17.90 -26.83
C ARG A 65 0.24 -17.65 -27.52
N TYR A 66 0.43 -18.15 -28.73
CA TYR A 66 1.66 -17.90 -29.47
C TYR A 66 1.87 -16.41 -29.76
N LEU A 67 0.82 -15.68 -30.15
CA LEU A 67 0.87 -14.23 -30.34
C LEU A 67 1.26 -13.50 -29.05
N ARG A 68 0.65 -13.87 -27.91
CA ARG A 68 1.00 -13.29 -26.59
C ARG A 68 2.44 -13.57 -26.17
N LEU A 69 3.01 -14.69 -26.59
CA LEU A 69 4.40 -15.07 -26.31
C LEU A 69 5.40 -14.46 -27.33
N GLY A 70 4.92 -13.70 -28.33
CA GLY A 70 5.75 -13.15 -29.40
C GLY A 70 6.27 -14.21 -30.38
N GLN A 71 5.62 -15.37 -30.44
CA GLN A 71 5.99 -16.51 -31.27
C GLN A 71 5.17 -16.54 -32.58
N ASP A 72 5.18 -15.44 -33.32
CA ASP A 72 4.33 -15.25 -34.51
C ASP A 72 4.57 -16.31 -35.59
N ASP A 73 5.82 -16.74 -35.76
CA ASP A 73 6.20 -17.80 -36.72
C ASP A 73 5.60 -19.15 -36.33
N LEU A 74 5.51 -19.46 -35.03
CA LEU A 74 4.91 -20.70 -34.54
C LEU A 74 3.39 -20.64 -34.65
N ALA A 75 2.77 -19.48 -34.36
CA ALA A 75 1.35 -19.25 -34.59
C ALA A 75 0.97 -19.47 -36.06
N ARG A 76 1.75 -18.89 -36.98
CA ARG A 76 1.52 -19.03 -38.42
C ARG A 76 1.70 -20.46 -38.90
N LYS A 77 2.77 -21.14 -38.47
CA LYS A 77 2.99 -22.56 -38.81
C LYS A 77 1.87 -23.45 -38.28
N TYR A 78 1.40 -23.20 -37.06
CA TYR A 78 0.27 -23.92 -36.46
C TYR A 78 -1.00 -23.75 -37.29
N ALA A 79 -1.34 -22.51 -37.64
CA ALA A 79 -2.52 -22.19 -38.43
C ALA A 79 -2.44 -22.80 -39.83
N HIS A 80 -1.31 -22.62 -40.52
CA HIS A 80 -1.11 -23.16 -41.87
C HIS A 80 -1.19 -24.71 -41.89
N ALA A 81 -0.61 -25.40 -40.90
CA ALA A 81 -0.67 -26.86 -40.81
C ALA A 81 -2.10 -27.40 -40.61
N ARG A 82 -3.02 -26.57 -40.10
CA ARG A 82 -4.43 -26.90 -39.88
C ARG A 82 -5.38 -26.22 -40.88
N HIS A 83 -4.85 -25.51 -41.89
CA HIS A 83 -5.62 -24.72 -42.86
C HIS A 83 -6.50 -23.63 -42.21
N LEU A 84 -5.97 -22.96 -41.17
CA LEU A 84 -6.62 -21.93 -40.38
C LEU A 84 -6.05 -20.52 -40.66
N ASP A 85 -5.54 -20.27 -41.86
CA ASP A 85 -4.86 -19.00 -42.18
C ASP A 85 -5.76 -17.77 -41.98
N ALA A 86 -7.05 -17.87 -42.34
CA ALA A 86 -8.02 -16.80 -42.12
C ALA A 86 -8.23 -16.50 -40.61
N LEU A 87 -8.32 -17.55 -39.78
CA LEU A 87 -8.43 -17.40 -38.34
C LEU A 87 -7.16 -16.74 -37.78
N TYR A 88 -5.98 -17.11 -38.25
CA TYR A 88 -4.73 -16.47 -37.83
C TYR A 88 -4.71 -14.97 -38.13
N GLU A 89 -5.09 -14.56 -39.34
CA GLU A 89 -5.14 -13.14 -39.69
C GLU A 89 -6.12 -12.36 -38.81
N GLU A 90 -7.30 -12.92 -38.55
CA GLU A 90 -8.28 -12.35 -37.62
C GLU A 90 -7.71 -12.19 -36.21
N ARG A 91 -7.07 -13.24 -35.67
CA ARG A 91 -6.46 -13.20 -34.32
C ARG A 91 -5.32 -12.19 -34.25
N VAL A 92 -4.48 -12.08 -35.28
CA VAL A 92 -3.41 -11.08 -35.34
C VAL A 92 -3.98 -9.66 -35.33
N ALA A 93 -5.03 -9.39 -36.10
CA ALA A 93 -5.68 -8.09 -36.12
C ALA A 93 -6.28 -7.75 -34.74
N ALA A 94 -7.01 -8.70 -34.14
CA ALA A 94 -7.59 -8.54 -32.80
C ALA A 94 -6.50 -8.31 -31.73
N TYR A 95 -5.39 -9.05 -31.81
CA TYR A 95 -4.26 -8.90 -30.89
C TYR A 95 -3.62 -7.51 -30.97
N ARG A 96 -3.43 -6.98 -32.19
CA ARG A 96 -2.90 -5.62 -32.40
C ARG A 96 -3.84 -4.55 -31.86
N GLN A 97 -5.13 -4.65 -32.16
CA GLN A 97 -6.14 -3.74 -31.62
C GLN A 97 -6.12 -3.76 -30.08
N ALA A 98 -6.08 -4.96 -29.47
CA ALA A 98 -6.05 -5.08 -28.02
C ALA A 98 -4.78 -4.46 -27.39
N GLN A 99 -3.63 -4.52 -28.09
CA GLN A 99 -2.41 -3.84 -27.66
C GLN A 99 -2.54 -2.32 -27.72
N GLU A 100 -3.08 -1.79 -28.81
CA GLU A 100 -3.31 -0.35 -28.98
C GLU A 100 -4.29 0.17 -27.92
N ASP A 101 -5.41 -0.52 -27.70
CA ASP A 101 -6.39 -0.17 -26.68
C ASP A 101 -5.79 -0.24 -25.27
N ALA A 102 -4.94 -1.23 -25.00
CA ALA A 102 -4.27 -1.35 -23.71
C ALA A 102 -3.25 -0.22 -23.49
N ALA A 103 -2.53 0.18 -24.54
CA ALA A 103 -1.61 1.31 -24.48
C ALA A 103 -2.36 2.63 -24.22
N GLN A 104 -3.47 2.85 -24.93
CA GLN A 104 -4.33 4.02 -24.74
C GLN A 104 -4.90 4.06 -23.31
N ARG A 105 -5.46 2.95 -22.82
CA ARG A 105 -5.95 2.87 -21.43
C ARG A 105 -4.88 3.20 -20.40
N ARG A 106 -3.66 2.68 -20.56
CA ARG A 106 -2.54 2.99 -19.66
C ARG A 106 -2.18 4.47 -19.68
N TYR A 107 -2.21 5.11 -20.85
CA TYR A 107 -1.97 6.54 -20.97
C TYR A 107 -3.07 7.35 -20.27
N ASP A 108 -4.34 7.01 -20.51
CA ASP A 108 -5.48 7.70 -19.90
C ASP A 108 -5.51 7.51 -18.37
N GLU A 109 -5.21 6.30 -17.89
CA GLU A 109 -5.09 5.98 -16.46
C GLU A 109 -3.96 6.78 -15.79
N ALA A 110 -2.81 6.91 -16.45
CA ALA A 110 -1.68 7.69 -15.95
C ALA A 110 -2.03 9.19 -15.87
N LEU A 111 -2.69 9.74 -16.90
CA LEU A 111 -3.15 11.12 -16.90
C LEU A 111 -4.19 11.37 -15.81
N ALA A 112 -5.16 10.46 -15.65
CA ALA A 112 -6.16 10.56 -14.59
C ALA A 112 -5.54 10.43 -13.19
N ALA A 113 -4.49 9.61 -13.02
CA ALA A 113 -3.75 9.51 -11.77
C ALA A 113 -3.01 10.82 -11.45
N GLN A 114 -2.34 11.41 -12.44
CA GLN A 114 -1.66 12.70 -12.28
C GLN A 114 -2.63 13.81 -11.88
N GLN A 115 -3.79 13.92 -12.54
CA GLN A 115 -4.79 14.92 -12.19
C GLN A 115 -5.32 14.78 -10.76
N ARG A 116 -5.48 13.54 -10.28
CA ARG A 116 -5.89 13.28 -8.89
C ARG A 116 -4.80 13.69 -7.90
N GLU A 117 -3.54 13.43 -8.22
CA GLU A 117 -2.39 13.84 -7.40
C GLU A 117 -2.26 15.37 -7.34
N ASP A 118 -2.38 16.06 -8.47
CA ASP A 118 -2.34 17.52 -8.53
C ASP A 118 -3.48 18.15 -7.73
N ALA A 119 -4.70 17.62 -7.85
CA ALA A 119 -5.85 18.08 -7.07
C ALA A 119 -5.66 17.83 -5.57
N ALA A 120 -5.10 16.68 -5.18
CA ALA A 120 -4.80 16.36 -3.79
C ALA A 120 -3.72 17.28 -3.22
N HIS A 121 -2.70 17.63 -4.00
CA HIS A 121 -1.67 18.59 -3.60
C HIS A 121 -2.24 19.99 -3.39
N GLN A 122 -3.09 20.46 -4.31
CA GLN A 122 -3.74 21.76 -4.15
C GLN A 122 -4.63 21.78 -2.90
N GLN A 123 -5.41 20.74 -2.68
CA GLN A 123 -6.24 20.63 -1.47
C GLN A 123 -5.39 20.62 -0.20
N ALA A 124 -4.30 19.84 -0.17
CA ALA A 124 -3.41 19.79 0.98
C ALA A 124 -2.75 21.14 1.29
N GLN A 125 -2.43 21.94 0.26
CA GLN A 125 -1.92 23.30 0.46
C GLN A 125 -2.97 24.22 1.08
N LEU A 126 -4.22 24.16 0.59
CA LEU A 126 -5.33 24.94 1.15
C LEU A 126 -5.60 24.55 2.62
N ASP A 127 -5.58 23.25 2.92
CA ASP A 127 -5.79 22.74 4.27
C ASP A 127 -4.65 23.20 5.21
N GLN A 128 -3.39 23.16 4.76
CA GLN A 128 -2.24 23.66 5.52
C GLN A 128 -2.33 25.16 5.81
N ASP A 129 -2.74 25.97 4.82
CA ASP A 129 -2.88 27.40 5.01
C ASP A 129 -4.05 27.74 5.97
N ALA A 130 -5.15 27.00 5.89
CA ALA A 130 -6.27 27.12 6.81
C ALA A 130 -5.88 26.74 8.25
N GLU A 131 -5.18 25.61 8.43
CA GLU A 131 -4.66 25.17 9.74
C GLU A 131 -3.70 26.20 10.34
N ARG A 132 -2.77 26.72 9.51
CA ARG A 132 -1.84 27.76 9.94
C ARG A 132 -2.58 29.01 10.42
N GLY A 133 -3.63 29.43 9.70
CA GLY A 133 -4.47 30.56 10.10
C GLY A 133 -5.16 30.33 11.44
N GLN A 134 -5.71 29.14 11.66
CA GLN A 134 -6.34 28.78 12.94
C GLN A 134 -5.33 28.80 14.09
N LEU A 135 -4.15 28.18 13.90
CA LEU A 135 -3.10 28.15 14.91
C LEU A 135 -2.56 29.54 15.25
N GLN A 136 -2.46 30.43 14.25
CA GLN A 136 -2.06 31.82 14.48
C GLN A 136 -3.09 32.57 15.34
N ALA A 137 -4.38 32.43 15.01
CA ALA A 137 -5.47 33.04 15.78
C ALA A 137 -5.53 32.52 17.22
N GLU A 138 -5.36 31.20 17.41
CA GLU A 138 -5.31 30.59 18.74
C GLU A 138 -4.09 31.07 19.55
N ASN A 139 -2.91 31.15 18.91
CA ASN A 139 -1.71 31.64 19.57
C ASN A 139 -1.85 33.11 19.99
N GLU A 140 -2.48 33.95 19.15
CA GLU A 140 -2.73 35.35 19.48
C GLU A 140 -3.72 35.49 20.64
N ALA A 141 -4.80 34.70 20.67
CA ALA A 141 -5.72 34.67 21.80
C ALA A 141 -5.02 34.26 23.11
N LEU A 142 -4.14 33.24 23.06
CA LEU A 142 -3.35 32.81 24.21
C LEU A 142 -2.36 33.89 24.68
N ARG A 143 -1.76 34.66 23.77
CA ARG A 143 -0.88 35.78 24.14
C ARG A 143 -1.66 36.87 24.86
N GLN A 144 -2.81 37.27 24.32
CA GLN A 144 -3.69 38.25 24.96
C GLN A 144 -4.12 37.79 26.36
N GLN A 145 -4.47 36.51 26.52
CA GLN A 145 -4.81 35.96 27.83
C GLN A 145 -3.63 36.01 28.80
N ASN A 146 -2.42 35.64 28.35
CA ASN A 146 -1.23 35.72 29.19
C ASN A 146 -0.89 37.16 29.60
N ASP A 147 -1.04 38.12 28.69
CA ASP A 147 -0.82 39.54 29.00
C ASP A 147 -1.81 40.04 30.06
N GLN A 148 -3.09 39.67 29.96
CA GLN A 148 -4.10 39.97 30.98
C GLN A 148 -3.73 39.36 32.34
N TYR A 149 -3.28 38.10 32.37
CA TYR A 149 -2.82 37.46 33.60
C TYR A 149 -1.61 38.18 34.21
N ARG A 150 -0.65 38.59 33.39
CA ARG A 150 0.52 39.34 33.85
C ARG A 150 0.13 40.71 34.41
N GLU A 151 -0.80 41.40 33.76
CA GLU A 151 -1.30 42.69 34.22
C GLU A 151 -2.02 42.55 35.57
N ALA A 152 -2.90 41.56 35.72
CA ALA A 152 -3.58 41.26 36.99
C ALA A 152 -2.60 40.94 38.14
N LEU A 153 -1.51 40.23 37.85
CA LEU A 153 -0.46 39.94 38.84
C LEU A 153 0.42 41.16 39.16
N SER A 154 0.51 42.12 38.24
CA SER A 154 1.30 43.35 38.43
C SER A 154 0.56 44.44 39.19
N GLN A 155 -0.76 44.33 39.32
CA GLN A 155 -1.54 45.27 40.11
C GLN A 155 -1.13 45.16 41.59
N PRO A 156 -0.81 46.28 42.26
CA PRO A 156 -0.55 46.27 43.68
C PRO A 156 -1.80 45.77 44.38
N VAL A 157 -1.67 44.68 45.16
CA VAL A 157 -2.74 44.23 46.04
C VAL A 157 -2.82 45.27 47.16
N ASP A 158 -3.77 46.19 47.06
CA ASP A 158 -4.11 47.06 48.18
C ASP A 158 -4.66 46.18 49.31
N ASP A 159 -3.78 45.97 50.30
CA ASP A 159 -4.08 45.50 51.65
C ASP A 159 -4.82 44.14 51.75
N TYR A 160 -4.20 43.06 51.28
CA TYR A 160 -4.46 41.74 51.85
C TYR A 160 -3.27 40.79 51.71
N ALA A 161 -2.34 40.85 52.67
CA ALA A 161 -1.51 39.70 52.96
C ALA A 161 -2.39 38.68 53.72
N PRO A 162 -2.65 37.48 53.18
CA PRO A 162 -3.23 36.42 54.00
C PRO A 162 -2.29 36.21 55.18
N LEU A 163 -2.84 36.31 56.40
CA LEU A 163 -2.13 36.23 57.70
C LEU A 163 -1.22 35.01 57.91
N TYR A 164 -1.12 34.11 56.94
CA TYR A 164 -0.43 32.83 57.05
C TYR A 164 1.10 32.90 56.85
N TRP A 165 1.66 33.96 56.24
CA TRP A 165 3.11 34.07 55.99
C TRP A 165 3.82 35.11 56.87
N GLY A 166 3.65 35.01 58.19
CA GLY A 166 4.62 35.60 59.14
C GLY A 166 4.16 36.78 60.00
N ALA A 167 2.85 36.95 60.25
CA ALA A 167 2.40 37.89 61.28
C ALA A 167 2.50 37.25 62.70
N PRO A 168 3.01 37.96 63.73
CA PRO A 168 2.91 37.49 65.10
C PRO A 168 1.44 37.37 65.50
N ALA A 169 1.06 36.22 66.04
CA ALA A 169 -0.32 35.89 66.40
C ALA A 169 -0.92 36.98 67.32
N PRO A 170 -2.11 37.53 66.99
CA PRO A 170 -2.78 38.46 67.88
C PRO A 170 -3.18 37.74 69.18
N PRO A 171 -3.11 38.40 70.35
CA PRO A 171 -3.47 37.78 71.61
C PRO A 171 -4.95 37.41 71.60
N TYR A 172 -5.23 36.16 71.95
CA TYR A 172 -6.57 35.57 72.06
C TYR A 172 -7.50 36.52 72.83
N ARG A 173 -8.49 37.06 72.11
CA ARG A 173 -9.67 37.69 72.71
C ARG A 173 -10.81 36.71 72.55
N ASP A 174 -11.28 36.20 73.68
CA ASP A 174 -12.46 35.35 73.76
C ASP A 174 -13.66 36.06 73.13
N HIS A 175 -14.19 35.49 72.05
CA HIS A 175 -15.45 35.91 71.45
C HIS A 175 -16.43 34.72 71.46
N PRO A 176 -17.71 34.95 71.77
CA PRO A 176 -18.70 33.90 71.92
C PRO A 176 -19.04 33.28 70.56
N ARG A 177 -19.36 31.97 70.61
CA ARG A 177 -19.92 31.17 69.52
C ARG A 177 -20.97 31.93 68.71
N HIS A 178 -20.72 32.05 67.41
CA HIS A 178 -21.78 32.06 66.41
C HIS A 178 -21.50 30.92 65.42
N ASP A 179 -22.32 29.88 65.55
CA ASP A 179 -22.47 28.81 64.57
C ASP A 179 -23.05 29.41 63.28
N GLY A 180 -22.32 29.24 62.18
CA GLY A 180 -22.74 29.76 60.89
C GLY A 180 -21.64 29.60 59.86
N ASP A 181 -21.56 28.40 59.29
CA ASP A 181 -21.57 28.18 57.84
C ASP A 181 -20.64 27.08 57.30
N ARG A 182 -21.28 26.33 56.40
CA ARG A 182 -20.84 25.21 55.58
C ARG A 182 -19.35 25.24 55.23
N GLY A 183 -18.63 24.25 55.75
CA GLY A 183 -17.31 23.87 55.27
C GLY A 183 -17.38 23.34 53.84
N HIS A 184 -17.20 24.22 52.86
CA HIS A 184 -16.74 23.81 51.53
C HIS A 184 -15.24 23.60 51.62
N ARG A 185 -14.85 22.37 51.96
CA ARG A 185 -13.45 21.92 51.91
C ARG A 185 -13.01 21.93 50.45
N TRP A 186 -12.31 22.98 50.03
CA TRP A 186 -11.70 23.01 48.71
C TRP A 186 -10.63 21.90 48.65
N THR A 187 -10.92 20.85 47.88
CA THR A 187 -9.93 19.86 47.46
C THR A 187 -9.37 20.26 46.11
N PRO A 188 -8.04 20.40 45.94
CA PRO A 188 -7.46 20.66 44.64
C PRO A 188 -7.82 19.52 43.67
N PRO A 189 -8.08 19.83 42.39
CA PRO A 189 -8.32 18.80 41.37
C PRO A 189 -7.08 17.91 41.23
N ARG A 190 -7.30 16.61 40.99
CA ARG A 190 -6.21 15.65 40.79
C ARG A 190 -5.44 16.03 39.52
N PRO A 191 -4.10 15.90 39.51
CA PRO A 191 -3.31 16.19 38.32
C PRO A 191 -3.72 15.27 37.16
N PRO A 192 -3.67 15.76 35.91
CA PRO A 192 -4.02 14.96 34.75
C PRO A 192 -3.06 13.77 34.63
N THR A 193 -3.62 12.58 34.45
CA THR A 193 -2.85 11.36 34.20
C THR A 193 -2.58 11.28 32.71
N TYR A 194 -1.31 11.36 32.32
CA TYR A 194 -0.89 11.17 30.95
C TYR A 194 -1.02 9.69 30.58
N GLN A 195 -1.91 9.36 29.65
CA GLN A 195 -1.96 8.02 29.05
C GLN A 195 -1.11 8.03 27.78
N PRO A 196 0.04 7.35 27.75
CA PRO A 196 0.88 7.32 26.57
C PRO A 196 0.18 6.52 25.47
N CYS A 197 -0.07 7.16 24.34
CA CYS A 197 -0.66 6.48 23.20
C CYS A 197 0.38 5.57 22.55
N THR A 198 -0.02 4.34 22.21
CA THR A 198 0.85 3.39 21.51
C THR A 198 0.54 3.35 20.02
N GLN A 199 1.59 3.38 19.19
CA GLN A 199 1.47 3.19 17.74
C GLN A 199 1.25 1.71 17.42
N LEU A 200 0.17 1.43 16.69
CA LEU A 200 -0.15 0.12 16.15
C LEU A 200 0.35 0.01 14.70
N ALA A 201 0.59 -1.22 14.26
CA ALA A 201 1.03 -1.50 12.89
C ALA A 201 0.02 -0.93 11.87
N GLY A 202 0.52 -0.23 10.86
CA GLY A 202 -0.30 0.49 9.88
C GLY A 202 -0.58 1.95 10.22
N GLY A 203 0.19 2.56 11.12
CA GLY A 203 0.19 4.01 11.37
C GLY A 203 -0.97 4.53 12.23
N ARG A 204 -1.76 3.63 12.83
CA ARG A 204 -2.86 4.00 13.74
C ARG A 204 -2.30 4.21 15.15
N VAL A 205 -2.82 5.19 15.86
CA VAL A 205 -2.44 5.49 17.25
C VAL A 205 -3.63 5.19 18.15
N GLN A 206 -3.41 4.44 19.23
CA GLN A 206 -4.42 4.20 20.25
C GLN A 206 -4.05 4.96 21.52
N CYS A 207 -4.91 5.92 21.85
CA CYS A 207 -5.08 6.57 23.15
C CYS A 207 -6.44 6.08 23.70
#